data_AF-A0A522FB74-F1
#
_entry.id   AF-A0A522FB74-F1
#
_cell.length_a   1.000
_cell.length_b   1.000
_cell.length_c   1.000
_cell.angle_alpha   90.00
_cell.angle_beta   90.00
_cell.angle_gamma   90.00
#
_symmetry.space_group_name_H-M   'P 1'
#
loop_
_entity.id
_entity.type
_entity.pdbx_description
1 polymer ?
#
loop_
_entity_poly.entity_id
_entity_poly.type
_entity_poly.pdbx_seq_one_letter_code
_entity_poly.pdbx_strand_id
1 'polypeptide(L)'
;MPSMSNSPLVKDTQSKQSEEATIGNILADKIAIFGGSWKFLISFAIFMAVWLIANSLIFWWNPADPYPFIFLNLILSCLSSVQAPIIMMSQNRKEAKDRIRSQQDYEINLKAELEIRKLHEKIDQLQLHQLEKMKKIEDIQLELLLSLRSTVD
;
A
#
# COMPACT_ATOMS: atom_id res chain seq x y z
N MET A 1 25.58 -1.66 -12.27
CA MET A 1 24.24 -1.20 -11.84
C MET A 1 24.35 -0.74 -10.39
N PRO A 2 24.36 0.57 -10.10
CA PRO A 2 24.46 1.06 -8.74
C PRO A 2 23.06 1.21 -8.11
N SER A 3 22.97 0.83 -6.85
CA SER A 3 21.76 0.78 -6.02
C SER A 3 21.14 2.16 -5.77
N MET A 4 19.94 2.39 -6.31
CA MET A 4 19.09 3.56 -6.06
C MET A 4 18.37 3.47 -4.68
N SER A 5 19.12 3.25 -3.60
CA SER A 5 18.59 3.09 -2.24
C SER A 5 19.03 4.21 -1.27
N ASN A 6 19.52 5.35 -1.77
CA ASN A 6 20.01 6.44 -0.92
C ASN A 6 19.40 7.80 -1.32
N SER A 7 18.08 7.86 -1.49
CA SER A 7 17.38 9.14 -1.53
C SER A 7 17.13 9.59 -0.08
N PRO A 8 17.71 10.72 0.40
CA PRO A 8 17.55 11.21 1.77
C PRO A 8 16.08 11.45 2.14
N LEU A 9 15.23 11.73 1.14
CA LEU A 9 13.79 11.94 1.29
C LEU A 9 13.04 10.74 1.90
N VAL A 10 13.49 9.50 1.65
CA VAL A 10 12.80 8.29 2.17
C VAL A 10 13.10 8.04 3.65
N LYS A 11 14.30 8.44 4.11
CA LYS A 11 14.69 8.31 5.52
C LYS A 11 14.01 9.36 6.40
N ASP A 12 13.86 10.58 5.90
CA ASP A 12 13.35 11.70 6.68
C ASP A 12 11.83 11.65 6.92
N THR A 13 11.07 10.97 6.04
CA THR A 13 9.63 10.74 6.25
C THR A 13 9.37 9.60 7.24
N GLN A 14 10.23 8.57 7.28
CA GLN A 14 10.08 7.46 8.22
C GLN A 14 10.45 7.84 9.66
N SER A 15 11.41 8.75 9.86
CA SER A 15 11.88 9.15 11.20
C SER A 15 10.93 10.09 11.95
N LYS A 16 10.09 10.86 11.26
CA LYS A 16 9.15 11.83 11.88
C LYS A 16 7.79 11.25 12.28
N GLN A 17 7.43 10.04 11.84
CA GLN A 17 6.14 9.42 12.19
C GLN A 17 6.18 8.55 13.46
N SER A 18 7.36 8.30 14.01
CA SER A 18 7.57 7.36 15.13
C SER A 18 7.54 8.01 16.53
N GLU A 19 7.18 9.28 16.67
CA GLU A 19 7.41 9.99 17.94
C GLU A 19 6.28 10.00 18.96
N GLU A 20 5.07 9.49 18.68
CA GLU A 20 4.04 9.35 19.75
C GLU A 20 3.24 8.04 19.64
N ALA A 21 3.94 6.91 19.72
CA ALA A 21 3.29 5.64 19.99
C ALA A 21 2.89 5.57 21.48
N THR A 22 1.76 6.19 21.84
CA THR A 22 1.13 6.00 23.15
C THR A 22 1.01 4.51 23.46
N ILE A 23 1.33 4.10 24.69
CA ILE A 23 1.32 2.70 25.13
C ILE A 23 0.00 1.98 24.76
N GLY A 24 -1.12 2.71 24.81
CA GLY A 24 -2.43 2.23 24.37
C GLY A 24 -2.50 1.82 22.89
N ASN A 25 -1.84 2.55 21.98
CA ASN A 25 -1.80 2.21 20.55
C ASN A 25 -1.02 0.92 20.29
N ILE A 26 0.10 0.72 21.00
CA ILE A 26 0.92 -0.49 20.88
C ILE A 26 0.13 -1.70 21.39
N LEU A 27 -0.55 -1.56 22.54
CA LEU A 27 -1.37 -2.63 23.10
C LEU A 27 -2.57 -2.95 22.21
N ALA A 28 -3.27 -1.93 21.69
CA ALA A 28 -4.39 -2.10 20.77
C ALA A 28 -3.97 -2.83 19.48
N ASP A 29 -2.83 -2.48 18.87
CA ASP A 29 -2.34 -3.18 17.68
C ASP A 29 -1.98 -4.64 17.98
N LYS A 30 -1.37 -4.91 19.13
CA LYS A 30 -1.05 -6.28 19.54
C LYS A 30 -2.32 -7.11 19.73
N ILE A 31 -3.34 -6.54 20.38
CA ILE A 31 -4.64 -7.20 20.59
C ILE A 31 -5.36 -7.43 19.25
N ALA A 32 -5.34 -6.46 18.33
CA ALA A 32 -5.96 -6.59 17.02
C ALA A 32 -5.27 -7.68 16.18
N ILE A 33 -3.94 -7.75 16.18
CA ILE A 33 -3.17 -8.77 15.47
C ILE A 33 -3.39 -10.16 16.09
N PHE A 34 -3.45 -10.24 17.42
CA PHE A 34 -3.68 -11.51 18.13
C PHE A 34 -5.11 -12.02 17.93
N GLY A 35 -6.11 -11.15 18.06
CA GLY A 35 -7.52 -11.47 17.87
C GLY A 35 -7.88 -11.86 16.43
N GLY A 36 -7.13 -11.37 15.44
CA GLY A 36 -7.31 -11.73 14.02
C GLY A 36 -6.63 -13.03 13.58
N SER A 37 -5.94 -13.75 14.48
CA SER A 37 -5.22 -14.98 14.12
C SER A 37 -6.14 -16.19 14.06
N TRP A 38 -6.04 -16.97 12.98
CA TRP A 38 -6.76 -18.25 12.82
C TRP A 38 -6.52 -19.22 13.98
N LYS A 39 -5.31 -19.24 14.54
CA LYS A 39 -4.98 -20.11 15.68
C LYS A 39 -5.70 -19.70 16.96
N PHE A 40 -5.86 -18.39 17.20
CA PHE A 40 -6.59 -17.86 18.34
C PHE A 40 -8.07 -18.21 18.25
N LEU A 41 -8.68 -18.01 17.07
CA LEU A 41 -10.09 -18.30 16.84
C LEU A 41 -10.42 -19.78 17.10
N ILE A 42 -9.59 -20.70 16.59
CA ILE A 42 -9.77 -22.14 16.81
C ILE A 42 -9.58 -22.51 18.29
N SER A 43 -8.54 -22.00 18.95
CA SER A 43 -8.31 -22.26 20.38
C SER A 43 -9.45 -21.72 21.25
N PHE A 44 -9.98 -20.54 20.93
CA PHE A 44 -11.10 -19.93 21.63
C PHE A 44 -12.39 -20.73 21.44
N ALA A 45 -12.68 -21.19 20.23
CA ALA A 45 -13.83 -22.05 19.95
C ALA A 45 -13.75 -23.39 20.71
N ILE A 46 -12.58 -24.01 20.79
CA ILE A 46 -12.36 -25.23 21.58
C ILE A 46 -12.59 -24.96 23.07
N PHE A 47 -12.04 -23.87 23.60
CA PHE A 47 -12.25 -23.47 25.00
C PHE A 47 -13.74 -23.30 25.32
N MET A 48 -14.48 -22.64 24.44
CA MET A 48 -15.93 -22.45 24.57
C MET A 48 -16.70 -23.77 24.53
N ALA A 49 -16.33 -24.69 23.63
CA ALA A 49 -16.93 -26.02 23.55
C ALA A 49 -16.65 -26.85 24.82
N VAL A 50 -15.42 -26.79 25.34
CA VAL A 50 -15.07 -27.47 26.61
C VAL A 50 -15.86 -26.89 27.78
N TRP A 51 -15.99 -25.57 27.87
CA TRP A 51 -16.78 -24.91 28.92
C TRP A 51 -18.26 -25.31 28.88
N LEU A 52 -18.82 -25.37 27.67
CA LEU A 52 -20.19 -25.80 27.43
C LEU A 52 -20.42 -27.25 27.86
N ILE A 53 -19.54 -28.17 27.44
CA ILE A 53 -19.60 -29.60 27.78
C ILE A 53 -19.42 -29.80 29.28
N ALA A 54 -18.48 -29.09 29.91
CA ALA A 54 -18.23 -29.19 31.34
C ALA A 54 -19.45 -28.73 32.18
N ASN A 55 -20.06 -27.60 31.84
CA ASN A 55 -21.24 -27.12 32.55
C ASN A 55 -22.48 -27.99 32.29
N SER A 56 -22.61 -28.58 31.10
CA SER A 56 -23.74 -29.41 30.73
C SER A 56 -23.66 -30.86 31.26
N LEU A 57 -22.50 -31.51 31.20
CA LEU A 57 -22.34 -32.93 31.55
C LEU A 57 -21.76 -33.18 32.94
N ILE A 58 -20.77 -32.38 33.39
CA ILE A 58 -20.05 -32.65 34.65
C ILE A 58 -20.79 -32.09 35.86
N PHE A 59 -21.54 -31.01 35.67
CA PHE A 59 -22.12 -30.24 36.77
C PHE A 59 -23.64 -30.39 36.87
N TRP A 60 -24.15 -31.61 36.67
CA TRP A 60 -25.59 -31.89 36.62
C TRP A 60 -26.32 -31.55 37.93
N TRP A 61 -25.64 -31.62 39.08
CA TRP A 61 -26.26 -31.39 40.40
C TRP A 61 -26.27 -29.92 40.88
N ASN A 62 -25.38 -29.05 40.39
CA ASN A 62 -25.28 -27.63 40.81
C ASN A 62 -24.68 -26.73 39.72
N PRO A 63 -25.22 -26.72 38.49
CA PRO A 63 -24.55 -26.11 37.34
C PRO A 63 -24.14 -24.65 37.61
N ALA A 64 -22.85 -24.35 37.42
CA ALA A 64 -22.30 -23.01 37.65
C ALA A 64 -22.87 -21.99 36.65
N ASP A 65 -23.16 -22.43 35.42
CA ASP A 65 -23.87 -21.66 34.38
C ASP A 65 -24.95 -22.55 33.71
N PRO A 66 -26.17 -22.61 34.25
CA PRO A 66 -27.26 -23.40 33.69
C PRO A 66 -27.64 -22.91 32.29
N TYR A 67 -28.15 -23.81 31.44
CA TYR A 67 -28.75 -23.43 30.16
C TYR A 67 -29.82 -22.36 30.42
N PRO A 68 -29.73 -21.13 29.85
CA PRO A 68 -29.13 -20.74 28.57
C PRO A 68 -27.71 -20.07 28.59
N PHE A 69 -26.87 -20.34 29.60
CA PHE A 69 -25.48 -19.85 29.72
C PHE A 69 -25.32 -18.32 29.81
N ILE A 70 -25.92 -17.71 30.84
CA ILE A 70 -25.98 -16.25 30.98
C ILE A 70 -24.60 -15.62 31.20
N PHE A 71 -23.71 -16.28 31.92
CA PHE A 71 -22.37 -15.76 32.20
C PHE A 71 -21.49 -15.77 30.96
N LEU A 72 -21.50 -16.87 30.22
CA LEU A 72 -20.76 -17.00 28.97
C LEU A 72 -21.23 -15.95 27.95
N ASN A 73 -22.54 -15.74 27.85
CA ASN A 73 -23.11 -14.72 26.98
C ASN A 73 -22.71 -13.29 27.39
N LEU A 74 -22.69 -13.00 28.69
CA LEU A 74 -22.26 -11.71 29.22
C LEU A 74 -20.79 -11.40 28.87
N ILE A 75 -19.90 -12.38 29.10
CA ILE A 75 -18.46 -12.24 28.81
C ILE A 75 -18.23 -12.03 27.31
N LEU A 76 -18.88 -12.82 26.46
CA LEU A 76 -18.79 -12.67 25.00
C LEU A 76 -19.25 -11.29 24.52
N SER A 77 -20.38 -10.81 25.06
CA SER A 77 -20.94 -9.51 24.69
C SER A 77 -20.00 -8.38 25.09
N CYS A 78 -19.42 -8.44 26.29
CA CYS A 78 -18.42 -7.48 26.75
C CYS A 78 -17.15 -7.51 25.89
N LEU A 79 -16.65 -8.72 25.58
CA LEU A 79 -15.47 -8.90 24.74
C LEU A 79 -15.68 -8.31 23.34
N SER A 80 -16.83 -8.59 22.72
CA SER A 80 -17.19 -8.03 21.41
C SER A 80 -17.32 -6.51 21.44
N SER A 81 -17.91 -5.95 22.50
CA SER A 81 -18.10 -4.52 22.67
C SER A 81 -16.76 -3.77 22.76
N VAL A 82 -15.77 -4.32 23.45
CA VAL A 82 -14.42 -3.75 23.55
C VAL A 82 -13.60 -3.99 22.28
N GLN A 83 -13.82 -5.10 21.57
CA GLN A 83 -13.11 -5.43 20.34
C GLN A 83 -13.44 -4.47 19.19
N ALA A 84 -14.71 -4.10 19.00
CA ALA A 84 -15.14 -3.23 17.91
C ALA A 84 -14.37 -1.88 17.82
N PRO A 85 -14.24 -1.07 18.89
CA PRO A 85 -13.49 0.18 18.84
C PRO A 85 -11.98 -0.05 18.68
N ILE A 86 -11.41 -1.12 19.25
CA ILE A 86 -9.98 -1.45 19.07
C ILE A 86 -9.68 -1.75 17.59
N ILE A 87 -10.56 -2.54 16.95
CA ILE A 87 -10.46 -2.84 15.51
C ILE A 87 -10.59 -1.54 14.71
N MET A 88 -11.58 -0.70 15.02
CA MET A 88 -11.80 0.59 14.34
C MET A 88 -10.59 1.54 14.51
N MET A 89 -9.98 1.60 15.69
CA MET A 89 -8.77 2.39 15.93
C MET A 89 -7.57 1.86 15.13
N SER A 90 -7.41 0.53 15.01
CA SER A 90 -6.35 -0.07 14.18
C SER A 90 -6.61 0.17 12.68
N GLN A 91 -7.86 0.12 12.25
CA GLN A 91 -8.28 0.45 10.88
C GLN A 91 -8.01 1.92 10.54
N ASN A 92 -8.47 2.87 11.35
CA ASN A 92 -8.24 4.31 11.14
C ASN A 92 -6.75 4.65 10.98
N ARG A 93 -5.87 4.01 11.78
CA ARG A 93 -4.41 4.20 11.68
C ARG A 93 -3.84 3.63 10.37
N LYS A 94 -4.31 2.46 9.93
CA LYS A 94 -3.89 1.88 8.64
C LYS A 94 -4.36 2.73 7.47
N GLU A 95 -5.61 3.17 7.46
CA GLU A 95 -6.17 4.03 6.42
C GLU A 95 -5.44 5.37 6.32
N ALA A 96 -5.10 6.00 7.44
CA ALA A 96 -4.31 7.24 7.43
C ALA A 96 -2.95 7.05 6.76
N LYS A 97 -2.28 5.92 7.04
CA LYS A 97 -1.00 5.56 6.40
C LYS A 97 -1.16 5.25 4.92
N ASP A 98 -2.19 4.49 4.55
CA ASP A 98 -2.49 4.13 3.17
C ASP A 98 -2.85 5.37 2.34
N ARG A 99 -3.55 6.36 2.92
CA ARG A 99 -3.83 7.65 2.27
C ARG A 99 -2.56 8.42 1.93
N ILE A 100 -1.63 8.54 2.87
CA ILE A 100 -0.34 9.22 2.65
C ILE A 100 0.44 8.49 1.56
N ARG A 101 0.52 7.16 1.63
CA ARG A 101 1.20 6.35 0.61
C ARG A 101 0.59 6.56 -0.77
N SER A 102 -0.73 6.57 -0.87
CA SER A 102 -1.45 6.79 -2.13
C SER A 102 -1.18 8.17 -2.72
N GLN A 103 -1.07 9.20 -1.88
CA GLN A 103 -0.69 10.55 -2.31
C GLN A 103 0.74 10.61 -2.84
N GLN A 104 1.68 9.97 -2.16
CA GLN A 104 3.07 9.90 -2.62
C GLN A 104 3.19 9.15 -3.95
N ASP A 105 2.50 8.02 -4.08
CA ASP A 105 2.48 7.24 -5.33
C ASP A 105 1.88 8.06 -6.48
N TYR A 106 0.84 8.87 -6.21
CA TYR A 106 0.26 9.80 -7.17
C TYR A 106 1.25 10.89 -7.62
N GLU A 107 1.96 11.53 -6.68
CA GLU A 107 2.96 12.55 -6.99
C GLU A 107 4.13 11.99 -7.82
N ILE A 108 4.60 10.78 -7.49
CA ILE A 108 5.64 10.08 -8.26
C ILE A 108 5.15 9.80 -9.69
N ASN A 109 3.91 9.34 -9.84
CA ASN A 109 3.32 9.06 -11.15
C ASN A 109 3.22 10.34 -11.99
N LEU A 110 2.71 11.42 -11.41
CA LEU A 110 2.62 12.72 -12.08
C LEU A 110 3.99 13.23 -12.53
N LYS A 111 5.00 13.09 -11.66
CA LYS A 111 6.38 13.47 -12.01
C LYS A 111 6.92 12.62 -13.16
N ALA A 112 6.69 11.31 -13.14
CA ALA A 112 7.09 10.41 -14.21
C ALA A 112 6.38 10.77 -15.54
N GLU A 113 5.09 11.10 -15.52
CA GLU A 113 4.36 11.56 -16.70
C GLU A 113 4.98 12.83 -17.30
N LEU A 114 5.31 13.82 -16.46
CA LEU A 114 5.96 15.06 -16.89
C LEU A 114 7.36 14.82 -17.46
N GLU A 115 8.13 13.92 -16.86
CA GLU A 115 9.47 13.54 -17.37
C GLU A 115 9.36 12.83 -18.73
N ILE A 116 8.39 11.93 -18.90
CA ILE A 116 8.11 11.26 -20.18
C ILE A 116 7.70 12.29 -21.24
N ARG A 117 6.82 13.23 -20.91
CA ARG A 117 6.40 14.30 -21.85
C ARG A 117 7.59 15.15 -22.29
N LYS A 118 8.47 15.54 -21.37
CA LYS A 118 9.70 16.27 -21.69
C LYS A 118 10.66 15.48 -22.57
N LEU A 119 10.77 14.16 -22.34
CA LEU A 119 11.57 13.29 -23.20
C LEU A 119 10.96 13.21 -24.60
N HIS A 120 9.63 13.13 -24.71
CA HIS A 120 8.92 13.11 -25.99
C HIS A 120 9.16 14.40 -26.78
N GLU A 121 9.02 15.57 -26.15
CA GLU A 121 9.33 16.86 -26.77
C GLU A 121 10.77 16.94 -27.30
N LYS A 122 11.74 16.42 -26.54
CA LYS A 122 13.14 16.36 -26.99
C LYS A 122 13.33 15.41 -28.17
N ILE A 123 12.64 14.27 -28.19
CA ILE A 123 12.67 13.32 -29.31
C ILE A 123 12.11 13.98 -30.57
N ASP A 124 10.97 14.68 -30.46
CA ASP A 124 10.36 15.39 -31.59
C ASP A 124 11.27 16.48 -32.14
N GLN A 125 11.92 17.26 -31.26
CA GLN A 125 12.93 18.25 -31.66
C GLN A 125 14.12 17.61 -32.41
N LEU A 126 14.62 16.47 -31.92
CA LEU A 126 15.68 15.74 -32.60
C LEU A 126 15.23 15.21 -33.96
N GLN A 127 14.01 14.68 -34.07
CA GLN A 127 13.46 14.20 -35.33
C GLN A 127 13.34 15.34 -36.36
N LEU A 128 12.81 16.50 -35.98
CA LEU A 128 12.74 17.68 -36.84
C LEU A 128 14.12 18.10 -37.33
N HIS A 129 15.11 18.14 -36.44
CA HIS A 129 16.47 18.48 -36.82
C HIS A 129 17.09 17.48 -37.80
N GLN A 130 16.78 16.18 -37.68
CA GLN A 130 17.22 15.17 -38.64
C GLN A 130 16.51 15.32 -40.00
N LEU A 131 15.21 15.62 -40.01
CA LEU A 131 14.47 15.89 -41.24
C LEU A 131 15.05 17.09 -42.00
N GLU A 132 15.38 18.18 -41.30
CA GLU A 132 16.04 19.34 -41.91
C GLU A 132 17.40 18.99 -42.52
N LYS A 133 18.20 18.14 -41.86
CA LYS A 133 19.49 17.67 -42.40
C LYS A 133 19.30 16.83 -43.66
N MET A 134 18.34 15.91 -43.66
CA MET A 134 18.04 15.09 -44.83
C MET A 134 17.64 15.95 -46.02
N LYS A 135 16.77 16.95 -45.79
CA LYS A 135 16.37 17.89 -46.83
C LYS A 135 17.55 18.67 -47.40
N LYS A 136 18.46 19.18 -46.55
CA LYS A 136 19.68 19.86 -47.01
C LYS A 136 20.57 18.96 -47.88
N ILE A 137 20.69 17.69 -47.51
CA ILE A 137 21.46 16.72 -48.30
C ILE A 137 20.80 16.49 -49.66
N GLU A 138 19.46 16.38 -49.72
CA GLU A 138 18.70 16.26 -50.96
C GLU A 138 18.88 17.49 -51.87
N ASP A 139 18.76 18.70 -51.31
CA ASP A 139 18.96 19.96 -52.04
C ASP A 139 20.37 20.03 -52.67
N ILE A 140 21.41 19.66 -51.90
CA ILE A 140 22.80 19.60 -52.39
C ILE A 140 22.95 18.56 -53.50
N GLN A 141 22.31 17.39 -53.38
CA GLN A 141 22.36 16.36 -54.43
C GLN A 141 21.71 16.84 -55.74
N LEU A 142 20.57 17.53 -55.65
CA LEU A 142 19.89 18.11 -56.81
C LEU A 142 20.73 19.19 -57.48
N GLU A 143 21.34 20.09 -56.71
CA GLU A 143 22.24 21.12 -57.24
C GLU A 143 23.45 20.52 -57.97
N LEU A 144 24.02 19.46 -57.41
CA LEU A 144 25.15 18.75 -58.02
C LEU A 144 24.75 18.05 -59.32
N LEU A 145 23.55 17.45 -59.39
CA LEU A 145 23.02 16.88 -60.62
C LEU A 145 22.76 17.94 -61.71
N LEU A 146 22.23 19.10 -61.33
CA LEU A 146 21.96 20.20 -62.25
C LEU A 146 23.27 20.81 -62.81
N SER A 147 24.29 20.99 -61.96
CA SER A 147 25.60 21.50 -62.39
C SER A 147 26.35 20.54 -63.31
N LEU A 148 26.27 19.22 -63.07
CA LEU A 148 26.82 18.22 -63.98
C LEU A 148 26.10 18.24 -65.33
N ARG A 149 24.76 18.34 -65.33
CA ARG A 149 23.98 18.47 -66.56
C ARG A 149 24.43 19.70 -67.38
N SER A 150 24.55 20.87 -66.75
CA SER A 150 24.93 22.10 -67.45
C SER A 150 26.37 22.16 -67.94
N THR A 151 27.25 21.26 -67.47
CA THR A 151 28.66 21.20 -67.89
C THR A 151 28.87 20.22 -69.05
N VAL A 152 27.92 19.31 -69.25
CA VAL A 152 27.94 18.29 -70.32
C VAL A 152 27.26 18.78 -71.61
N ASP A 153 26.38 19.78 -71.51
CA ASP A 153 25.76 20.52 -72.62
C ASP A 153 26.58 21.77 -73.01
#